data_AF-A0A2E9Y316-F1
#
_entry.id   AF-A0A2E9Y316-F1
#
_cell.length_a   1.000
_cell.length_b   1.000
_cell.length_c   1.000
_cell.angle_alpha   90.00
_cell.angle_beta   90.00
_cell.angle_gamma   90.00
#
_symmetry.space_group_name_H-M   'P 1'
#
loop_
_entity.id
_entity.type
_entity.pdbx_description
1 polymer ?
#
loop_
_entity_poly.entity_id
_entity_poly.type
_entity_poly.pdbx_seq_one_letter_code
_entity_poly.pdbx_strand_id
1 'polypeptide(L)'
;MPFNAKYAFMVSMDVDTDKEALFNEVYDEEHIPALLKVDGVVAVSRLKTVPATLAMGGEEHAVTGEGLPRYIAIYEIDSPEVLNSAAWAEAVEEGRWGGQVRPYTTNRQHVLRKLI
;
A
#
# COMPACT_ATOMS: atom_id res chain seq x y z
N MET A 1 -5.08 -14.91 3.02
CA MET A 1 -4.24 -15.57 4.06
C MET A 1 -4.14 -14.63 5.24
N PRO A 2 -3.98 -15.12 6.48
CA PRO A 2 -3.64 -14.24 7.59
C PRO A 2 -2.32 -13.53 7.28
N PHE A 3 -2.13 -12.37 7.91
CA PHE A 3 -0.84 -11.70 7.95
C PHE A 3 0.21 -12.61 8.61
N ASN A 4 1.44 -12.50 8.12
CA ASN A 4 2.61 -13.25 8.53
C ASN A 4 3.54 -12.44 9.45
N ALA A 5 3.26 -11.16 9.70
CA ALA A 5 4.03 -10.30 10.58
C ALA A 5 3.20 -9.68 11.72
N LYS A 6 3.88 -9.05 12.69
CA LYS A 6 3.26 -8.41 13.86
C LYS A 6 2.62 -7.06 13.57
N TYR A 7 3.05 -6.40 12.50
CA TYR A 7 2.59 -5.08 12.12
C TYR A 7 2.26 -5.03 10.63
N ALA A 8 1.27 -4.21 10.29
CA ALA A 8 0.89 -3.87 8.93
C ALA A 8 1.01 -2.36 8.76
N PHE A 9 2.00 -1.92 7.98
CA PHE A 9 2.12 -0.55 7.53
C PHE A 9 1.36 -0.37 6.22
N MET A 10 0.36 0.51 6.22
CA MET A 10 -0.54 0.74 5.11
C MET A 10 -0.26 2.11 4.52
N VAL A 11 -0.03 2.14 3.21
CA VAL A 11 0.12 3.36 2.42
C VAL A 11 -1.01 3.40 1.42
N SER A 12 -1.90 4.36 1.56
CA SER A 12 -3.07 4.51 0.69
C SER A 12 -2.96 5.79 -0.12
N MET A 13 -3.42 5.78 -1.37
CA MET A 13 -3.43 6.96 -2.23
C MET A 13 -4.38 6.81 -3.42
N ASP A 14 -4.78 7.95 -3.97
CA ASP A 14 -5.30 8.07 -5.32
C ASP A 14 -4.14 8.31 -6.30
N VAL A 15 -4.32 7.95 -7.56
CA VAL A 15 -3.34 8.08 -8.63
C VAL A 15 -4.01 8.70 -9.84
N ASP A 16 -3.34 9.65 -10.48
CA ASP A 16 -3.84 10.24 -11.73
C ASP A 16 -4.07 9.15 -12.79
N THR A 17 -5.18 9.28 -13.53
CA THR A 17 -5.66 8.21 -14.42
C THR A 17 -4.68 7.90 -15.56
N ASP A 18 -3.93 8.88 -16.05
CA ASP A 18 -2.90 8.70 -17.07
C ASP A 18 -1.59 8.10 -16.51
N LYS A 19 -1.44 8.01 -15.18
CA LYS A 19 -0.29 7.40 -14.51
C LYS A 19 -0.59 6.05 -13.89
N GLU A 20 -1.84 5.58 -13.89
CA GLU A 20 -2.23 4.34 -13.24
C GLU A 20 -1.45 3.11 -13.76
N ALA A 21 -1.24 3.02 -15.08
CA ALA A 21 -0.45 1.93 -15.67
C ALA A 21 1.01 1.94 -15.20
N LEU A 22 1.67 3.12 -15.27
CA LEU A 22 3.03 3.30 -14.80
C LEU A 22 3.15 3.04 -13.29
N PHE A 23 2.20 3.52 -12.50
CA PHE A 23 2.13 3.27 -11.07
C PHE A 23 2.10 1.77 -10.77
N ASN A 24 1.29 0.99 -11.49
CA ASN A 24 1.20 -0.45 -11.26
C ASN A 24 2.49 -1.17 -11.66
N GLU A 25 3.03 -0.87 -12.85
CA GLU A 25 4.30 -1.42 -13.34
C GLU A 25 5.45 -1.15 -12.35
N VAL A 26 5.66 0.13 -11.98
CA VAL A 26 6.74 0.53 -11.07
C VAL A 26 6.57 -0.09 -9.69
N TYR A 27 5.33 -0.23 -9.19
CA TYR A 27 5.12 -0.90 -7.90
C TYR A 27 5.53 -2.37 -7.93
N ASP A 28 5.12 -3.08 -8.98
CA ASP A 28 5.26 -4.53 -9.06
C ASP A 28 6.68 -4.95 -9.46
N GLU A 29 7.32 -4.18 -10.35
CA GLU A 29 8.64 -4.53 -10.91
C GLU A 29 9.82 -3.91 -10.14
N GLU A 30 9.61 -2.79 -9.45
CA GLU A 30 10.71 -2.04 -8.80
C GLU A 30 10.49 -1.85 -7.30
N HIS A 31 9.38 -1.21 -6.92
CA HIS A 31 9.19 -0.72 -5.55
C HIS A 31 9.03 -1.87 -4.54
N ILE A 32 8.14 -2.83 -4.82
CA ILE A 32 7.96 -4.01 -3.96
C ILE A 32 9.22 -4.87 -3.92
N PRO A 33 9.85 -5.23 -5.06
CA PRO A 33 11.09 -5.99 -5.04
C PRO A 33 12.22 -5.31 -4.27
N ALA A 34 12.33 -3.98 -4.30
CA ALA A 34 13.30 -3.24 -3.49
C ALA A 34 12.99 -3.38 -1.98
N LEU A 35 11.73 -3.17 -1.59
CA LEU A 35 11.32 -3.22 -0.18
C LEU A 35 11.36 -4.63 0.42
N LEU A 36 11.11 -5.67 -0.36
CA LEU A 36 11.25 -7.07 0.09
C LEU A 36 12.70 -7.49 0.38
N LYS A 37 13.70 -6.70 -0.03
CA LYS A 37 15.11 -6.93 0.35
C LYS A 37 15.46 -6.33 1.72
N VAL A 38 14.58 -5.50 2.30
CA VAL A 38 14.83 -4.83 3.58
C VAL A 38 14.54 -5.81 4.72
N ASP A 39 15.55 -6.02 5.58
CA ASP A 39 15.38 -6.85 6.78
C ASP A 39 14.22 -6.35 7.65
N GLY A 40 13.30 -7.27 7.96
CA GLY A 40 12.09 -6.98 8.74
C GLY A 40 10.87 -6.61 7.89
N VAL A 41 10.97 -6.54 6.55
CA VAL A 41 9.83 -6.55 5.64
C VAL A 41 9.52 -8.00 5.24
N VAL A 42 8.37 -8.49 5.66
CA VAL A 42 7.99 -9.91 5.53
C VAL A 42 7.23 -10.17 4.24
N ALA A 43 6.30 -9.28 3.90
CA ALA A 43 5.47 -9.38 2.71
C ALA A 43 4.93 -8.02 2.31
N VAL A 44 4.56 -7.87 1.04
CA VAL A 44 3.83 -6.71 0.55
C VAL A 44 2.65 -7.17 -0.29
N SER A 45 1.48 -6.60 -0.01
CA SER A 45 0.25 -6.81 -0.79
C SER A 45 -0.30 -5.48 -1.29
N ARG A 46 -0.95 -5.51 -2.45
CA ARG A 46 -1.63 -4.33 -3.03
C ARG A 46 -3.11 -4.60 -3.15
N LEU A 47 -3.91 -3.62 -2.77
CA LEU A 47 -5.36 -3.63 -2.87
C LEU A 47 -5.80 -2.47 -3.75
N LYS A 48 -6.84 -2.73 -4.54
CA LYS A 48 -7.58 -1.73 -5.30
C LYS A 48 -9.03 -1.76 -4.84
N THR A 49 -9.58 -0.59 -4.54
CA THR A 49 -10.99 -0.44 -4.20
C THR A 49 -11.85 -0.90 -5.37
N VAL A 50 -12.83 -1.74 -5.06
CA VAL A 50 -13.86 -2.22 -5.98
C VAL A 50 -15.24 -2.04 -5.33
N PRO A 51 -16.26 -1.60 -6.07
CA PRO A 51 -17.61 -1.47 -5.51
C PRO A 51 -18.20 -2.85 -5.19
N ALA A 52 -19.03 -2.91 -4.15
CA ALA A 52 -19.75 -4.12 -3.76
C ALA A 52 -21.10 -3.78 -3.13
N THR A 53 -21.92 -4.81 -2.94
CA THR A 53 -23.16 -4.75 -2.15
C THR A 53 -23.00 -5.67 -0.94
N LEU A 54 -23.26 -5.15 0.25
CA LEU A 54 -23.22 -5.87 1.51
C LEU A 54 -24.65 -6.15 1.98
N ALA A 55 -25.02 -7.43 2.07
CA ALA A 55 -26.27 -7.84 2.71
C ALA A 55 -26.08 -7.92 4.24
N MET A 56 -26.80 -7.11 5.00
CA MET A 56 -26.69 -7.04 6.46
C MET A 56 -28.03 -6.66 7.09
N GLY A 57 -28.44 -7.35 8.14
CA GLY A 57 -29.70 -7.05 8.84
C GLY A 57 -30.98 -7.25 8.00
N GLY A 58 -30.89 -7.97 6.88
CA GLY A 58 -32.01 -8.13 5.93
C GLY A 58 -32.11 -7.02 4.88
N GLU A 59 -31.18 -6.07 4.88
CA GLU A 59 -31.08 -4.98 3.90
C GLU A 59 -29.81 -5.11 3.05
N GLU A 60 -29.83 -4.47 1.88
CA GLU A 60 -28.66 -4.33 1.01
C GLU A 60 -28.05 -2.93 1.15
N HIS A 61 -26.74 -2.87 1.42
CA HIS A 61 -26.00 -1.63 1.55
C HIS A 61 -24.90 -1.55 0.48
N ALA A 62 -24.82 -0.41 -0.22
CA ALA A 62 -23.74 -0.15 -1.16
C ALA A 62 -22.42 0.08 -0.41
N VAL A 63 -21.37 -0.61 -0.82
CA VAL A 63 -19.99 -0.43 -0.38
C VAL A 63 -19.20 0.12 -1.56
N THR A 64 -19.06 1.44 -1.61
CA THR A 64 -18.48 2.14 -2.77
C THR A 64 -17.02 2.52 -2.58
N GLY A 65 -16.58 2.68 -1.33
CA GLY A 65 -15.28 3.28 -1.01
C GLY A 65 -15.21 4.78 -1.28
N GLU A 66 -16.35 5.45 -1.40
CA GLU A 66 -16.41 6.90 -1.64
C GLU A 66 -15.63 7.69 -0.58
N GLY A 67 -14.81 8.64 -1.02
CA GLY A 67 -13.94 9.46 -0.17
C GLY A 67 -12.69 8.75 0.35
N LEU A 68 -12.54 7.43 0.13
CA LEU A 68 -11.33 6.69 0.49
C LEU A 68 -10.36 6.59 -0.70
N PRO A 69 -9.04 6.49 -0.45
CA PRO A 69 -8.08 6.33 -1.52
C PRO A 69 -8.31 5.01 -2.29
N ARG A 70 -8.17 5.07 -3.62
CA ARG A 70 -8.42 3.92 -4.50
C ARG A 70 -7.44 2.77 -4.32
N TYR A 71 -6.20 3.06 -3.96
CA TYR A 71 -5.14 2.07 -3.80
C TYR A 71 -4.64 2.01 -2.36
N ILE A 72 -4.27 0.80 -1.93
CA ILE A 72 -3.58 0.54 -0.66
C ILE A 72 -2.43 -0.42 -0.93
N ALA A 73 -1.22 -0.06 -0.51
CA ALA A 73 -0.12 -1.00 -0.32
C ALA A 73 -0.01 -1.34 1.16
N ILE A 74 0.09 -2.62 1.48
CA ILE A 74 0.20 -3.14 2.84
C ILE A 74 1.55 -3.85 2.96
N TYR A 75 2.43 -3.27 3.75
CA TYR A 75 3.73 -3.79 4.11
C TYR A 75 3.61 -4.51 5.45
N GLU A 76 3.81 -5.82 5.45
CA GLU A 76 3.89 -6.62 6.65
C GLU A 76 5.31 -6.51 7.22
N ILE A 77 5.45 -5.96 8.42
CA ILE A 77 6.75 -5.70 9.03
C ILE A 77 6.84 -6.26 10.45
N ASP A 78 8.04 -6.66 10.84
CA ASP A 78 8.30 -7.29 12.14
C ASP A 78 8.24 -6.29 13.31
N SER A 79 8.61 -5.03 13.06
CA SER A 79 8.61 -3.98 14.06
C SER A 79 8.49 -2.57 13.45
N PRO A 80 8.03 -1.56 14.21
CA PRO A 80 7.95 -0.18 13.72
C PRO A 80 9.30 0.43 13.33
N GLU A 81 10.40 -0.05 13.92
CA GLU A 81 11.76 0.45 13.70
C GLU A 81 12.25 0.24 12.27
N VAL A 82 11.71 -0.76 11.55
CA VAL A 82 11.99 -1.01 10.13
C VAL A 82 11.78 0.25 9.30
N LEU A 83 10.71 1.01 9.57
CA LEU A 83 10.33 2.22 8.81
C LEU A 83 11.32 3.38 8.97
N ASN A 84 12.13 3.38 10.03
CA ASN A 84 13.15 4.39 10.30
C ASN A 84 14.57 3.92 9.95
N SER A 85 14.72 2.71 9.42
CA SER A 85 16.01 2.15 9.06
C SER A 85 16.59 2.82 7.80
N ALA A 86 17.92 2.86 7.70
CA ALA A 86 18.60 3.35 6.51
C ALA A 86 18.25 2.52 5.26
N ALA A 87 18.15 1.19 5.42
CA ALA A 87 17.78 0.28 4.35
C ALA A 87 16.38 0.57 3.79
N TRP A 88 15.40 0.83 4.67
CA TRP A 88 14.08 1.27 4.25
C TRP A 88 14.12 2.61 3.51
N ALA A 89 14.82 3.61 4.06
CA ALA A 89 14.92 4.94 3.46
C ALA A 89 15.56 4.93 2.06
N GLU A 90 16.53 4.04 1.84
CA GLU A 90 17.14 3.81 0.53
C GLU A 90 16.16 3.10 -0.42
N ALA A 91 15.56 1.98 0.01
CA ALA A 91 14.67 1.17 -0.81
C ALA A 91 13.41 1.93 -1.27
N VAL A 92 12.83 2.80 -0.43
CA VAL A 92 11.63 3.58 -0.82
C VAL A 92 11.91 4.64 -1.90
N GLU A 93 13.15 5.07 -2.06
CA GLU A 93 13.55 6.02 -3.10
C GLU A 93 14.19 5.34 -4.33
N GLU A 94 14.37 4.01 -4.30
CA GLU A 94 14.90 3.24 -5.42
C GLU A 94 13.96 3.28 -6.64
N GLY A 95 14.54 3.36 -7.84
CA GLY A 95 13.83 3.26 -9.10
C GLY A 95 13.02 4.50 -9.47
N ARG A 96 11.95 4.28 -10.24
CA ARG A 96 11.14 5.36 -10.84
C ARG A 96 10.10 5.94 -9.90
N TRP A 97 9.86 5.33 -8.74
CA TRP A 97 8.80 5.73 -7.81
C TRP A 97 8.87 7.21 -7.44
N GLY A 98 10.00 7.67 -6.89
CA GLY A 98 10.13 9.02 -6.33
C GLY A 98 9.98 10.15 -7.37
N GLY A 99 10.45 9.92 -8.60
CA GLY A 99 10.50 10.94 -9.65
C GLY A 99 9.37 10.86 -10.69
N GLN A 100 8.83 9.68 -10.96
CA GLN A 100 7.87 9.47 -12.06
C GLN A 100 6.46 9.06 -11.58
N VAL A 101 6.32 8.63 -10.33
CA VAL A 101 5.03 8.14 -9.81
C VAL A 101 4.53 8.99 -8.65
N ARG A 102 5.33 9.14 -7.58
CA ARG A 102 4.96 9.88 -6.36
C ARG A 102 4.35 11.26 -6.61
N PRO A 103 4.85 12.09 -7.56
CA PRO A 103 4.27 13.42 -7.83
C PRO A 103 2.81 13.40 -8.33
N TYR A 104 2.34 12.26 -8.85
CA TYR A 104 1.00 12.08 -9.43
C TYR A 104 0.08 11.27 -8.50
N THR A 105 0.36 11.33 -7.19
CA THR A 105 -0.44 10.68 -6.14
C THR A 105 -1.09 11.73 -5.25
N THR A 106 -2.33 11.47 -4.84
CA THR A 106 -3.12 12.36 -3.95
C THR A 106 -3.82 11.55 -2.87
N ASN A 107 -4.52 12.22 -1.95
CA ASN A 107 -5.24 11.57 -0.83
C ASN A 107 -4.35 10.58 -0.04
N ARG A 108 -3.08 10.96 0.15
CA ARG A 108 -2.07 10.03 0.67
C ARG A 108 -2.22 9.86 2.17
N GLN A 109 -2.29 8.62 2.61
CA GLN A 109 -2.43 8.25 4.02
C GLN A 109 -1.39 7.21 4.42
N HIS A 110 -0.90 7.32 5.66
CA HIS A 110 0.04 6.38 6.28
C HIS A 110 -0.54 5.90 7.60
N VAL A 111 -0.68 4.59 7.74
CA VAL A 111 -1.22 3.99 8.96
C VAL A 111 -0.42 2.76 9.33
N LEU A 112 0.15 2.73 10.53
CA LEU A 112 0.73 1.52 11.10
C LEU A 112 -0.28 0.88 12.05
N ARG A 113 -0.58 -0.40 11.83
CA ARG A 113 -1.42 -1.22 12.73
C ARG A 113 -0.57 -2.32 13.33
N LYS A 114 -0.78 -2.61 14.61
CA LYS A 114 -0.31 -3.84 15.25
C LYS A 114 -1.40 -4.89 15.16
N LEU A 115 -1.03 -6.11 14.81
CA LEU A 115 -1.95 -7.25 14.82
C LEU A 115 -2.18 -7.75 16.25
N ILE A 116 -3.40 -8.21 16.51
CA ILE A 116 -3.86 -8.71 17.82
C ILE A 116 -4.29 -10.17 17.75
#